data_AF-A0A1E7LLS1-F1
#
_entry.id   AF-A0A1E7LLS1-F1
#
_cell.length_a   1.000
_cell.length_b   1.000
_cell.length_c   1.000
_cell.angle_alpha   90.00
_cell.angle_beta   90.00
_cell.angle_gamma   90.00
#
_symmetry.space_group_name_H-M   'P 1'
#
loop_
_entity.id
_entity.type
_entity.pdbx_description
1 polymer ?
#
loop_
_entity_poly.entity_id
_entity_poly.type
_entity_poly.pdbx_seq_one_letter_code
_entity_poly.pdbx_strand_id
1 'polypeptide(L)'
;MDRTDVTTALETALSTVLDRPVTELRGGTRLFDDLHLDSTTMLEMLMELEDSLGLEVDPEELDADDFETVDTFTDFALAQLAGEQAEQRGSGKAA
;
A
#
# COMPACT_ATOMS: atom_id res chain seq x y z
N MET A 1 4.36 1.00 -13.05
CA MET A 1 3.33 0.69 -12.04
C MET A 1 2.67 2.00 -11.75
N ASP A 2 1.37 2.05 -12.00
CA ASP A 2 0.60 3.30 -11.95
C ASP A 2 -0.34 3.29 -10.74
N ARG A 3 -0.89 4.46 -10.37
CA ARG A 3 -1.81 4.63 -9.23
C ARG A 3 -2.93 3.57 -9.22
N THR A 4 -3.50 3.30 -10.38
CA THR A 4 -4.58 2.32 -10.56
C THR A 4 -4.17 0.90 -10.18
N ASP A 5 -2.92 0.50 -10.44
CA ASP A 5 -2.43 -0.84 -10.09
C ASP A 5 -2.40 -1.01 -8.57
N VAL A 6 -1.87 0.01 -7.87
CA VAL A 6 -1.80 0.04 -6.41
C VAL A 6 -3.20 0.11 -5.80
N THR A 7 -4.10 0.94 -6.33
CA THR A 7 -5.49 1.00 -5.84
C THR A 7 -6.21 -0.34 -6.03
N THR A 8 -6.00 -1.03 -7.14
CA THR A 8 -6.61 -2.36 -7.38
C THR A 8 -6.07 -3.42 -6.42
N ALA A 9 -4.76 -3.38 -6.13
CA ALA A 9 -4.16 -4.25 -5.13
C ALA A 9 -4.68 -3.92 -3.72
N LEU A 10 -4.84 -2.64 -3.41
CA LEU A 10 -5.42 -2.16 -2.15
C LEU A 10 -6.87 -2.64 -1.98
N GLU A 11 -7.70 -2.56 -3.03
CA GLU A 11 -9.06 -3.12 -3.02
C GLU A 11 -9.05 -4.62 -2.72
N THR A 12 -8.12 -5.36 -3.32
CA THR A 12 -7.98 -6.81 -3.12
C THR A 12 -7.52 -7.14 -1.70
N ALA A 13 -6.46 -6.49 -1.22
CA ALA A 13 -5.94 -6.67 0.13
C ALA A 13 -6.99 -6.31 1.20
N LEU A 14 -7.63 -5.14 1.06
CA LEU A 14 -8.72 -4.72 1.93
C LEU A 14 -9.89 -5.69 1.92
N SER A 15 -10.24 -6.24 0.75
CA SER A 15 -11.33 -7.20 0.65
C SER A 15 -11.05 -8.49 1.41
N THR A 16 -9.79 -8.94 1.38
CA THR A 16 -9.31 -10.13 2.11
C THR A 16 -9.31 -9.89 3.61
N VAL A 17 -8.68 -8.81 4.08
CA VAL A 17 -8.51 -8.56 5.53
C VAL A 17 -9.80 -8.15 6.23
N LEU A 18 -10.69 -7.43 5.53
CA LEU A 18 -12.00 -7.05 6.07
C LEU A 18 -13.07 -8.14 5.91
N ASP A 19 -12.71 -9.27 5.29
CA ASP A 19 -13.61 -10.38 4.96
C ASP A 19 -14.92 -9.90 4.28
N ARG A 20 -14.81 -8.87 3.43
CA ARG A 20 -15.94 -8.25 2.74
C ARG A 20 -15.47 -7.62 1.42
N PRO A 21 -16.29 -7.60 0.37
CA PRO A 21 -15.91 -6.94 -0.87
C PRO A 21 -15.75 -5.43 -0.68
N VAL A 22 -14.55 -4.93 -0.98
CA VAL A 22 -14.23 -3.50 -1.08
C VAL A 22 -14.02 -3.18 -2.55
N THR A 23 -14.90 -2.34 -3.10
CA THR A 23 -14.89 -1.95 -4.51
C THR A 23 -15.11 -0.46 -4.65
N GLU A 24 -14.57 0.12 -5.73
CA GLU A 24 -14.70 1.54 -6.05
C GLU A 24 -14.05 2.45 -4.99
N LEU A 25 -12.87 2.06 -4.49
CA LEU A 25 -12.07 2.92 -3.62
C LEU A 25 -11.76 4.22 -4.34
N ARG A 26 -12.12 5.32 -3.68
CA ARG A 26 -11.79 6.66 -4.15
C ARG A 26 -10.56 7.13 -3.40
N GLY A 27 -9.76 7.95 -4.07
CA GLY A 27 -8.56 8.54 -3.49
C GLY A 27 -8.80 9.24 -2.14
N GLY A 28 -9.92 9.96 -2.00
CA GLY A 28 -10.29 10.62 -0.75
C GLY A 28 -10.99 9.74 0.30
N THR A 29 -11.10 8.43 0.09
CA THR A 29 -11.66 7.51 1.10
C THR A 29 -10.69 7.39 2.26
N ARG A 30 -11.18 7.60 3.48
CA ARG A 30 -10.36 7.51 4.70
C ARG A 30 -10.25 6.08 5.19
N LEU A 31 -9.03 5.58 5.35
CA LEU A 31 -8.78 4.18 5.68
C LEU A 31 -9.27 3.84 7.10
N PHE A 32 -8.90 4.66 8.09
CA PHE A 32 -9.35 4.45 9.47
C PHE A 32 -10.82 4.79 9.68
N ASP A 33 -11.28 5.92 9.14
CA ASP A 33 -12.64 6.41 9.46
C ASP A 33 -13.73 5.78 8.59
N ASP A 34 -13.52 5.65 7.28
CA ASP A 34 -14.57 5.18 6.38
C ASP A 34 -14.55 3.65 6.28
N LEU A 35 -13.36 3.03 6.24
CA LEU A 35 -13.22 1.58 6.20
C LEU A 35 -13.17 0.92 7.59
N HIS A 36 -13.05 1.71 8.66
CA HIS A 36 -12.95 1.24 10.04
C HIS A 36 -11.73 0.33 10.25
N LEU A 37 -10.60 0.66 9.62
CA LEU A 37 -9.37 -0.10 9.80
C LEU A 37 -8.81 0.07 11.21
N ASP A 38 -8.35 -1.03 11.77
CA ASP A 38 -7.62 -1.11 13.04
C ASP A 38 -6.11 -1.20 12.76
N SER A 39 -5.26 -0.98 13.77
CA SER A 39 -3.82 -1.19 13.66
C SER A 39 -3.44 -2.63 13.30
N THR A 40 -4.23 -3.62 13.74
CA THR A 40 -4.02 -5.03 13.37
C THR A 40 -4.34 -5.27 11.90
N THR A 41 -5.52 -4.84 11.45
CA THR A 41 -5.97 -5.03 10.07
C THR A 41 -5.13 -4.23 9.07
N MET A 42 -4.58 -3.09 9.50
CA MET A 42 -3.60 -2.32 8.75
C MET A 42 -2.34 -3.13 8.49
N LEU A 43 -1.76 -3.78 9.50
CA LEU A 43 -0.57 -4.64 9.33
C LEU A 43 -0.88 -5.84 8.42
N GLU A 44 -2.06 -6.44 8.55
CA GLU A 44 -2.50 -7.52 7.66
C GLU A 44 -2.64 -7.06 6.21
N MET A 45 -3.21 -5.87 6.00
CA MET A 45 -3.34 -5.25 4.67
C MET A 45 -1.96 -5.01 4.06
N LEU A 46 -1.01 -4.52 4.85
CA LEU A 46 0.36 -4.30 4.40
C LEU A 46 0.99 -5.62 3.94
N MET A 47 0.95 -6.68 4.75
CA MET A 47 1.51 -7.98 4.37
C MET A 47 0.93 -8.51 3.04
N GLU A 48 -0.38 -8.34 2.81
CA GLU A 48 -1.00 -8.73 1.53
C GLU A 48 -0.60 -7.83 0.35
N LEU A 49 -0.39 -6.55 0.61
CA LEU A 49 0.12 -5.63 -0.41
C LEU A 49 1.58 -5.93 -0.75
N GLU A 50 2.40 -6.25 0.23
CA GLU A 50 3.79 -6.67 0.04
C GLU A 50 3.86 -7.92 -0.85
N ASP A 51 3.04 -8.95 -0.58
CA ASP A 51 3.00 -10.17 -1.40
C ASP A 51 2.46 -9.91 -2.82
N SER A 52 1.43 -9.07 -2.94
CA SER A 52 0.79 -8.81 -4.24
C SER A 52 1.59 -7.88 -5.15
N LEU A 53 2.25 -6.87 -4.58
CA LEU A 53 2.99 -5.85 -5.33
C LEU A 53 4.51 -6.09 -5.30
N GLY A 54 4.99 -6.99 -4.45
CA GLY A 54 6.42 -7.19 -4.21
C GLY A 54 7.08 -5.98 -3.56
N LEU A 55 6.32 -5.29 -2.70
CA LEU A 55 6.70 -4.03 -2.06
C LEU A 55 7.22 -4.35 -0.65
N GLU A 56 8.20 -3.61 -0.13
CA GLU A 56 8.61 -3.69 1.27
C GLU A 56 8.19 -2.42 2.01
N VAL A 57 7.30 -2.57 3.01
CA VAL A 57 6.85 -1.48 3.87
C VAL A 57 7.38 -1.69 5.28
N ASP A 58 8.19 -0.76 5.76
CA ASP A 58 8.58 -0.75 7.16
C ASP A 58 7.49 -0.06 8.00
N PRO A 59 6.78 -0.77 8.89
CA PRO A 59 5.77 -0.16 9.74
C PRO A 59 6.34 0.87 10.74
N GLU A 60 7.65 0.91 10.97
CA GLU A 60 8.30 1.95 11.77
C GLU A 60 8.47 3.27 11.00
N GLU A 61 8.51 3.23 9.66
CA GLU A 61 8.61 4.41 8.81
C GLU A 61 7.25 5.01 8.43
N LEU A 62 6.17 4.30 8.74
CA LEU A 62 4.80 4.71 8.46
C LEU A 62 4.31 5.76 9.44
N ASP A 63 3.91 6.93 8.94
CA ASP A 63 3.19 7.93 9.73
C ASP A 63 1.67 7.71 9.61
N ALA A 64 0.91 8.18 10.60
CA ALA A 64 -0.55 8.13 10.57
C ALA A 64 -1.12 8.90 9.36
N ASP A 65 -0.41 9.94 8.90
CA ASP A 65 -0.79 10.76 7.75
C ASP A 65 -0.71 9.97 6.43
N ASP A 66 0.21 8.99 6.30
CA ASP A 66 0.33 8.16 5.10
C ASP A 66 -0.90 7.27 4.92
N PHE A 67 -1.60 6.95 6.00
CA PHE A 67 -2.81 6.11 6.03
C PHE A 67 -4.08 6.92 6.22
N GLU A 68 -4.02 8.25 6.12
CA GLU A 68 -5.21 9.08 6.23
C GLU A 68 -6.21 8.71 5.13
N THR A 69 -5.73 8.54 3.89
CA THR A 69 -6.55 8.29 2.72
C THR A 69 -5.95 7.25 1.78
N VAL A 70 -6.77 6.72 0.87
CA VAL A 70 -6.29 5.87 -0.23
C VAL A 70 -5.25 6.60 -1.09
N ASP A 71 -5.41 7.89 -1.30
CA ASP A 71 -4.49 8.69 -2.10
C ASP A 71 -3.11 8.81 -1.45
N THR A 72 -3.06 9.19 -0.16
CA THR A 72 -1.81 9.30 0.59
C THR A 72 -1.07 7.96 0.62
N PHE A 73 -1.80 6.87 0.87
CA PHE A 73 -1.20 5.53 0.90
C PHE A 73 -0.68 5.13 -0.47
N THR A 74 -1.44 5.41 -1.53
CA THR A 74 -1.01 5.08 -2.89
C THR A 74 0.23 5.87 -3.30
N ASP A 75 0.31 7.16 -2.93
CA ASP A 75 1.49 7.98 -3.17
C ASP A 75 2.73 7.45 -2.44
N PHE A 76 2.57 7.02 -1.19
CA PHE A 76 3.62 6.34 -0.43
C PHE A 76 4.11 5.05 -1.12
N ALA A 77 3.18 4.15 -1.47
CA ALA A 77 3.53 2.88 -2.10
C ALA A 77 4.22 3.06 -3.46
N LEU A 78 3.78 4.03 -4.27
CA LEU A 78 4.43 4.37 -5.53
C LEU A 78 5.85 4.92 -5.33
N ALA A 79 6.06 5.71 -4.27
CA ALA A 79 7.39 6.22 -3.93
C ALA A 79 8.34 5.08 -3.53
N GLN A 80 7.88 4.13 -2.72
CA GLN A 80 8.67 2.95 -2.32
C GLN A 80 9.05 2.09 -3.54
N LEU A 81 8.07 1.74 -4.37
CA LEU A 81 8.29 0.95 -5.58
C LEU A 81 9.23 1.65 -6.57
N ALA A 82 9.24 2.99 -6.61
CA ALA A 82 10.18 3.76 -7.41
C ALA A 82 11.60 3.77 -6.79
N GLY A 83 11.70 3.86 -5.47
CA GLY A 83 12.96 3.80 -4.72
C GLY A 83 13.67 2.46 -4.87
N GLU A 84 12.96 1.36 -4.66
CA GLU A 84 13.51 -0.01 -4.81
C GLU A 84 14.05 -0.26 -6.22
N GLN A 85 13.34 0.20 -7.26
CA GLN A 85 13.82 0.06 -8.64
C GLN A 85 15.11 0.85 -8.90
N ALA A 86 15.31 1.99 -8.23
CA ALA A 86 16.53 2.77 -8.33
C ALA A 86 17.71 2.05 -7.66
N GLU A 87 17.49 1.45 -6.49
CA GLU A 87 18.52 0.69 -5.75
C GLU A 87 18.93 -0.60 -6.48
N GLN A 88 17.95 -1.35 -7.02
CA GLN A 88 18.21 -2.55 -7.81
C GLN A 88 19.00 -2.24 -9.10
N ARG A 89 18.78 -1.06 -9.71
CA ARG A 89 19.58 -0.59 -10.87
C ARG A 89 21.00 -0.17 -10.48
N GLY A 90 21.21 0.31 -9.26
CA GLY A 90 22.54 0.69 -8.74
C GLY A 90 23.45 -0.50 -8.43
N SER A 91 22.88 -1.61 -7.96
CA SER A 91 23.63 -2.83 -7.58
C SER A 91 24.18 -3.62 -8.79
N GLY A 92 23.61 -3.42 -9.99
CA GLY A 92 23.97 -4.16 -11.20
C GLY A 92 25.27 -3.77 -11.93
N LYS A 93 26.10 -2.83 -11.42
CA LYS A 93 27.31 -2.35 -12.13
C LYS A 93 28.65 -3.02 -11.74
N ALA A 94 28.64 -4.09 -10.95
CA ALA A 94 29.88 -4.78 -10.57
C ALA A 94 29.84 -6.29 -10.89
N ALA A 95 29.96 -6.65 -12.16
CA ALA A 95 30.46 -7.96 -12.60
C ALA A 95 30.89 -7.91 -14.08
#